data_AF-A0A954QRY3-F1
#
_entry.id   AF-A0A954QRY3-F1
#
_cell.length_a   1.000
_cell.length_b   1.000
_cell.length_c   1.000
_cell.angle_alpha   90.00
_cell.angle_beta   90.00
_cell.angle_gamma   90.00
#
_symmetry.space_group_name_H-M   'P 1'
#
loop_
_entity.id
_entity.type
_entity.pdbx_description
1 polymer ?
#
loop_
_entity_poly.entity_id
_entity_poly.type
_entity_poly.pdbx_seq_one_letter_code
_entity_poly.pdbx_strand_id
1 'polypeptide(L)' 'TRGGSTYGATDELGYEAVENPVHVHDLHATLLHLFGIDHERLTYRFQGRDFRLTDVAGRVIEPLLT' A
#
# COMPACT_ATOMS: atom_id res chain seq x y z
N THR A 1 15.05 15.95 4.26
CA THR A 1 13.74 15.35 3.97
C THR A 1 13.35 15.74 2.55
N ARG A 2 13.19 14.77 1.63
CA ARG A 2 12.51 15.06 0.36
C ARG A 2 11.03 15.23 0.69
N GLY A 3 10.47 16.41 0.42
CA GLY A 3 9.05 16.69 0.61
C GLY A 3 8.29 16.39 -0.67
N GLY A 4 7.29 15.51 -0.58
CA GLY A 4 6.41 15.15 -1.69
C GLY A 4 7.07 14.25 -2.74
N SER A 5 6.33 13.24 -3.18
CA SER A 5 6.71 12.34 -4.28
C SER A 5 5.47 12.08 -5.15
N THR A 6 5.66 12.06 -6.47
CA THR A 6 4.63 11.61 -7.42
C THR A 6 4.98 10.20 -7.89
N TYR A 7 4.01 9.30 -7.92
CA TYR A 7 4.20 7.92 -8.34
C TYR A 7 2.99 7.43 -9.14
N GLY A 8 3.25 7.03 -10.38
CA GLY A 8 2.22 6.62 -11.33
C GLY A 8 1.50 7.79 -12.00
N ALA A 9 0.53 7.44 -12.84
CA ALA A 9 -0.27 8.36 -13.63
C ALA A 9 -1.61 7.75 -14.02
N THR A 10 -2.60 8.60 -14.27
CA THR A 10 -3.91 8.22 -14.81
C THR A 10 -3.97 8.46 -16.31
N ASP A 11 -4.99 7.91 -16.97
CA ASP A 11 -5.33 8.30 -18.34
C ASP A 11 -5.65 9.81 -18.47
N GLU A 12 -5.83 10.28 -19.69
CA GLU A 12 -6.07 11.69 -20.00
C GLU A 12 -7.34 12.27 -19.35
N LEU A 13 -8.31 11.42 -19.03
CA LEU A 13 -9.58 11.81 -18.39
C LEU A 13 -9.57 11.61 -16.87
N GLY A 14 -8.56 10.92 -16.34
CA GLY A 14 -8.43 10.58 -14.92
C GLY A 14 -9.27 9.37 -14.48
N TYR A 15 -9.70 8.48 -15.38
CA TYR A 15 -10.58 7.35 -15.01
C TYR A 15 -9.83 6.11 -14.56
N GLU A 16 -8.74 5.76 -15.23
CA GLU A 16 -7.95 4.58 -14.92
C GLU A 16 -6.50 4.94 -14.60
N ALA A 17 -5.90 4.19 -13.68
CA ALA A 17 -4.46 4.25 -13.42
C ALA A 17 -3.73 3.47 -14.53
N VAL A 18 -2.96 4.19 -15.36
CA VAL A 18 -2.28 3.61 -16.54
C VAL A 18 -0.79 3.40 -16.30
N GLU A 19 -0.20 4.12 -15.35
CA GLU A 19 1.21 3.97 -14.97
C GLU A 19 1.31 3.61 -13.49
N ASN A 20 2.06 2.55 -13.18
CA ASN A 20 2.33 2.05 -11.83
C ASN A 20 1.06 1.92 -10.95
N PRO A 21 0.02 1.20 -11.40
CA PRO A 21 -1.20 1.03 -10.62
C PRO A 21 -0.89 0.34 -9.28
N VAL A 22 -1.48 0.86 -8.21
CA VAL A 22 -1.35 0.33 -6.86
C VAL A 22 -2.71 0.14 -6.24
N HIS A 23 -2.84 -0.89 -5.41
CA HIS A 23 -4.05 -1.07 -4.61
C HIS A 23 -3.95 -0.25 -3.32
N VAL A 24 -5.08 0.09 -2.70
CA VAL A 24 -5.09 0.78 -1.38
C VAL A 24 -4.37 -0.04 -0.29
N HIS A 25 -4.32 -1.36 -0.44
CA HIS A 25 -3.58 -2.25 0.46
C HIS A 25 -2.07 -2.03 0.38
N ASP A 26 -1.54 -1.73 -0.81
CA ASP A 26 -0.11 -1.47 -1.03
C ASP A 26 0.29 -0.12 -0.41
N LEU A 27 -0.58 0.88 -0.53
CA LEU A 27 -0.40 2.18 0.12
C LEU A 27 -0.34 2.03 1.65
N HIS A 28 -1.29 1.31 2.25
CA HIS A 28 -1.30 1.06 3.69
C HIS A 28 -0.10 0.21 4.14
N ALA A 29 0.29 -0.81 3.37
CA ALA A 29 1.48 -1.62 3.66
C ALA A 29 2.76 -0.76 3.68
N THR A 30 2.90 0.14 2.71
CA THR A 30 4.04 1.06 2.61
C THR A 30 4.06 2.07 3.76
N LEU A 31 2.89 2.61 4.14
CA LEU A 31 2.78 3.52 5.28
C LEU A 31 3.18 2.84 6.60
N LEU A 32 2.72 1.60 6.84
CA LEU A 32 3.12 0.83 8.02
C LEU A 32 4.63 0.52 8.00
N HIS A 33 5.18 0.18 6.84
CA HIS A 33 6.62 -0.05 6.67
C HIS A 33 7.43 1.19 7.06
N LEU A 34 7.01 2.40 6.65
CA LEU A 34 7.66 3.66 7.04
C LEU A 34 7.62 3.93 8.55
N PHE A 35 6.63 3.38 9.26
CA PHE A 35 6.57 3.39 10.72
C PHE A 35 7.35 2.26 11.39
N GLY A 36 8.07 1.43 10.63
CA GLY A 36 8.81 0.27 11.14
C GLY A 36 7.91 -0.91 11.52
N ILE A 37 6.68 -0.94 11.01
CA ILE A 37 5.70 -1.99 11.31
C ILE A 37 5.58 -2.92 10.11
N ASP A 38 5.83 -4.21 10.34
CA ASP A 38 5.51 -5.26 9.38
C ASP A 38 4.00 -5.55 9.42
N HIS A 39 3.28 -5.16 8.36
CA HIS A 39 1.83 -5.27 8.28
C HIS A 39 1.33 -6.72 8.30
N GLU A 40 2.15 -7.70 7.95
CA GLU A 40 1.77 -9.11 7.93
C GLU A 40 1.74 -9.71 9.34
N ARG A 41 2.54 -9.15 10.24
CA ARG A 41 2.63 -9.59 11.65
C ARG A 41 1.45 -9.13 12.51
N LEU A 42 0.63 -8.21 12.01
CA LEU A 42 -0.60 -7.74 12.66
C LEU A 42 -1.83 -8.55 12.25
N THR A 43 -1.64 -9.82 11.88
CA THR A 43 -2.71 -10.72 11.48
C THR A 43 -3.34 -11.39 12.70
N TYR A 44 -4.67 -11.32 12.81
CA TYR A 44 -5.44 -12.03 13.83
C TYR A 44 -6.63 -12.78 13.22
N ARG A 45 -6.94 -13.96 13.75
CA ARG A 45 -8.05 -14.80 13.29
C ARG A 45 -9.34 -14.41 14.01
N PHE A 46 -10.38 -14.05 13.26
CA PHE A 46 -11.70 -13.72 13.79
C PHE A 46 -12.80 -14.27 12.87
N GLN A 47 -13.86 -14.87 13.42
CA GLN A 47 -14.98 -15.43 12.64
C GLN A 47 -14.54 -16.33 11.45
N GLY A 48 -13.46 -17.10 11.63
CA GLY A 48 -12.93 -17.99 10.59
C GLY A 48 -12.06 -17.33 9.50
N ARG A 49 -11.84 -16.01 9.54
CA ARG A 49 -11.01 -15.27 8.57
C ARG A 49 -9.82 -14.60 9.24
N ASP A 50 -8.69 -14.55 8.53
CA ASP A 50 -7.54 -13.75 8.93
C ASP A 50 -7.77 -12.27 8.59
N PHE A 51 -7.63 -11.41 9.60
CA PHE A 51 -7.75 -9.97 9.48
C PHE A 51 -6.41 -9.32 9.79
N ARG A 52 -6.03 -8.32 8.99
CA ARG A 52 -4.91 -7.40 9.27
C ARG A 52 -5.28 -6.01 8.74
N LEU A 53 -4.50 -4.98 9.09
CA LEU A 53 -4.82 -3.58 8.75
C LEU A 53 -4.84 -3.32 7.23
N THR A 54 -4.09 -4.11 6.46
CA THR A 54 -4.08 -4.07 4.99
C THR A 54 -5.05 -5.09 4.37
N ASP A 55 -5.98 -5.64 5.16
CA ASP A 55 -6.81 -6.80 4.78
C ASP A 55 -5.94 -7.99 4.33
N VAL A 56 -6.46 -8.95 3.58
CA VAL A 56 -5.73 -10.16 3.15
C VAL A 56 -4.64 -9.94 2.08
N ALA A 57 -4.32 -8.69 1.72
CA ALA A 57 -3.39 -8.36 0.63
C ALA A 57 -2.46 -7.18 1.00
N GLY A 58 -1.72 -6.68 0.00
CA GLY A 58 -0.79 -5.56 0.13
C GLY A 58 0.68 -5.97 -0.03
N ARG A 59 1.42 -5.16 -0.79
CA ARG A 59 2.89 -5.20 -0.89
C ARG A 59 3.47 -3.81 -0.65
N VAL A 60 4.68 -3.75 -0.12
CA VAL A 60 5.41 -2.47 0.04
C VAL A 60 5.78 -1.93 -1.34
N ILE A 61 5.51 -0.64 -1.57
CA ILE A 61 5.86 0.09 -2.79
C ILE A 61 7.31 0.57 -2.63
N GLU A 62 8.26 -0.33 -2.90
CA GLU A 62 9.70 -0.07 -2.77
C GLU A 62 10.18 1.22 -3.45
N PRO A 63 9.68 1.61 -4.64
CA PRO A 63 10.07 2.87 -5.28
C PRO A 63 9.78 4.14 -4.47
N LEU A 64 8.90 4.08 -3.46
CA LEU A 64 8.55 5.21 -2.60
C LEU A 64 9.45 5.35 -1.35
N LEU A 65 10.37 4.40 -1.09
CA LEU A 65 11.17 4.37 0.13
C LEU A 65 12.50 5.16 0.06
N THR A 66 12.75 5.86 -1.05
CA THR A 66 14.00 6.61 -1.35
C THR A 66 14.11 7.98 -0.71
#